data_AF-A0A9E0XPT4-F1
#
_entry.id   AF-A0A9E0XPT4-F1
#
_cell.length_a   1.000
_cell.length_b   1.000
_cell.length_c   1.000
_cell.angle_alpha   90.00
_cell.angle_beta   90.00
_cell.angle_gamma   90.00
#
_symmetry.space_group_name_H-M   'P 1'
#
loop_
_entity.id
_entity.type
_entity.pdbx_description
1 polymer ?
#
loop_
_entity_poly.entity_id
_entity_poly.type
_entity_poly.pdbx_seq_one_letter_code
_entity_poly.pdbx_strand_id
1 'polypeptide(L)'
;PDNVICRDLLAELNQPILSSTLMLPGDDRPLTDPEEMRDALDKQVDLIIDGGFCGLEPTTVVDMIADPPQVVRVGKGDPSQFAG
;
A
#
# COMPACT_ATOMS: atom_id res chain seq x y z
N PRO A 1 -6.66 4.55 -4.53
CA PRO A 1 -6.47 3.08 -4.37
C PRO A 1 -7.58 2.31 -5.10
N ASP A 2 -7.31 1.10 -5.60
CA ASP A 2 -8.33 0.21 -6.17
C ASP A 2 -8.86 -0.77 -5.12
N ASN A 3 -9.44 -0.21 -4.06
CA ASN A 3 -10.04 -0.90 -2.94
C ASN A 3 -11.19 -0.02 -2.42
N VAL A 4 -12.38 -0.58 -2.25
CA VAL A 4 -13.61 0.17 -1.90
C VAL A 4 -13.49 0.79 -0.51
N ILE A 5 -13.02 0.03 0.49
CA ILE A 5 -12.82 0.52 1.86
C ILE A 5 -11.90 1.74 1.88
N CYS A 6 -10.75 1.68 1.18
CA CYS A 6 -9.84 2.82 1.11
C CYS A 6 -10.46 4.04 0.41
N ARG A 7 -11.29 3.83 -0.61
CA ARG A 7 -11.98 4.94 -1.32
C ARG A 7 -13.03 5.59 -0.44
N ASP A 8 -13.81 4.80 0.30
CA ASP A 8 -14.84 5.30 1.20
C ASP A 8 -14.24 6.08 2.37
N LEU A 9 -13.12 5.60 2.94
CA LEU A 9 -12.38 6.33 3.98
C LEU A 9 -11.87 7.69 3.49
N LEU A 10 -11.32 7.76 2.27
CA LEU A 10 -10.87 9.02 1.67
C LEU A 10 -12.04 9.97 1.38
N ALA A 11 -13.17 9.42 0.92
CA ALA A 11 -14.37 10.20 0.64
C ALA A 11 -14.96 10.82 1.92
N GLU A 12 -15.01 10.04 3.00
CA GLU A 12 -15.48 10.51 4.31
C GLU A 12 -14.53 11.54 4.92
N LEU A 13 -13.21 11.30 4.86
CA LEU A 13 -12.21 12.22 5.42
C LEU A 13 -12.10 13.52 4.61
N ASN A 14 -12.40 13.49 3.31
CA ASN A 14 -12.29 14.60 2.37
C ASN A 14 -10.88 15.25 2.32
N GLN A 15 -9.84 14.46 2.64
CA GLN A 15 -8.43 14.85 2.65
C GLN A 15 -7.56 13.63 2.28
N PRO A 16 -6.30 13.84 1.84
CA PRO A 16 -5.35 12.74 1.65
C PRO A 16 -5.05 12.01 2.96
N ILE A 17 -4.85 10.69 2.88
CA ILE A 17 -4.38 9.87 3.99
C ILE A 17 -2.90 9.57 3.77
N LEU A 18 -2.07 9.90 4.77
CA LEU A 18 -0.69 9.44 4.82
C LEU A 18 -0.68 7.94 5.17
N SER A 19 -0.04 7.14 4.33
CA SER A 19 0.02 5.69 4.53
C SER A 19 1.37 5.14 4.08
N SER A 20 1.76 4.01 4.67
CA SER A 20 2.86 3.17 4.21
C SER A 20 2.39 1.72 4.13
N THR A 21 3.15 0.89 3.42
CA THR A 21 2.97 -0.57 3.50
C THR A 21 3.23 -1.03 4.94
N LEU A 22 2.36 -1.88 5.48
CA LEU A 22 2.54 -2.46 6.81
C LEU A 22 3.58 -3.60 6.75
N MET A 23 4.86 -3.23 6.79
CA MET A 23 6.00 -4.14 6.83
C MET A 23 6.72 -3.93 8.15
N LEU A 24 6.82 -4.96 8.99
CA LEU A 24 7.44 -4.85 10.30
C LEU A 24 8.98 -4.79 10.18
N PRO A 25 9.69 -4.25 11.20
CA PRO A 25 11.14 -4.21 11.19
C PRO A 25 11.76 -5.61 11.12
N GLY A 26 12.55 -5.86 10.07
CA GLY A 26 13.23 -7.14 9.87
C GLY A 26 12.49 -8.14 8.97
N ASP A 27 11.24 -7.84 8.59
CA ASP A 27 10.45 -8.72 7.73
C ASP A 27 10.77 -8.48 6.24
N ASP A 28 10.70 -9.55 5.45
CA ASP A 28 10.86 -9.52 3.99
C ASP A 28 9.54 -9.24 3.25
N ARG A 29 8.41 -9.30 3.96
CA ARG A 29 7.06 -9.23 3.41
C ARG A 29 6.15 -8.36 4.27
N PRO A 30 5.11 -7.75 3.67
CA PRO A 30 4.09 -7.07 4.44
C PRO A 30 3.30 -8.08 5.29
N LEU A 31 2.88 -7.63 6.46
CA LEU A 31 1.91 -8.34 7.28
C LEU A 31 0.53 -8.20 6.62
N THR A 32 -0.18 -9.32 6.39
CA THR A 32 -1.46 -9.31 5.65
C THR A 32 -2.61 -10.00 6.37
N ASP A 33 -2.33 -10.75 7.44
CA ASP A 33 -3.37 -11.42 8.22
C ASP A 33 -3.85 -10.49 9.37
N PRO A 34 -5.15 -10.17 9.45
CA PRO A 34 -5.68 -9.28 10.49
C PRO A 34 -5.51 -9.79 11.92
N GLU A 35 -5.52 -11.11 12.14
CA GLU A 35 -5.31 -11.70 13.47
C GLU A 35 -3.84 -11.55 13.87
N GLU A 36 -2.90 -11.82 12.95
CA GLU A 36 -1.47 -11.56 13.20
C GLU A 36 -1.18 -10.07 13.42
N MET A 37 -1.86 -9.17 12.68
CA MET A 37 -1.78 -7.72 12.92
C MET A 37 -2.25 -7.36 14.32
N ARG A 38 -3.34 -7.96 14.80
CA ARG A 38 -3.84 -7.72 16.16
C ARG A 38 -2.81 -8.20 17.17
N ASP A 39 -2.35 -9.43 17.07
CA ASP A 39 -1.35 -9.98 18.00
C ASP A 39 -0.09 -9.12 18.10
N ALA A 40 0.37 -8.57 16.97
CA ALA A 40 1.56 -7.72 16.92
C ALA A 40 1.31 -6.25 17.34
N LEU A 41 0.14 -5.68 17.03
CA LEU A 41 -0.08 -4.22 17.03
C LEU A 41 -1.30 -3.74 17.82
N ASP A 42 -2.10 -4.60 18.47
CA ASP A 42 -3.37 -4.24 19.14
C ASP A 42 -3.28 -3.04 20.09
N LYS A 43 -2.12 -2.80 20.69
CA LYS A 43 -1.88 -1.67 21.61
C LYS A 43 -1.09 -0.50 21.01
N GLN A 44 -0.72 -0.61 19.74
CA GLN A 44 0.09 0.36 19.01
C GLN A 44 -0.72 1.13 17.96
N VAL A 45 -1.92 0.63 17.60
CA VAL A 45 -2.83 1.28 16.63
C VAL A 45 -4.22 1.41 17.24
N ASP A 46 -4.95 2.46 16.84
CA ASP A 46 -6.31 2.71 17.33
C ASP A 46 -7.35 1.78 16.68
N LEU A 47 -7.09 1.32 15.45
CA LEU A 47 -8.04 0.53 14.67
C LEU A 47 -7.32 -0.38 13.66
N ILE A 48 -7.84 -1.60 13.52
CA ILE A 48 -7.54 -2.53 12.42
C ILE A 48 -8.85 -2.79 11.68
N ILE A 49 -8.85 -2.63 10.35
CA ILE A 49 -10.01 -2.91 9.49
C ILE A 49 -9.69 -4.16 8.68
N ASP A 50 -10.43 -5.24 8.92
CA ASP A 50 -10.36 -6.44 8.10
C ASP A 50 -11.13 -6.22 6.78
N GLY A 51 -10.38 -6.01 5.71
CA GLY A 51 -10.88 -5.89 4.34
C GLY A 51 -10.68 -7.15 3.48
N GLY A 52 -10.29 -8.27 4.10
CA GLY A 52 -9.87 -9.48 3.40
C GLY A 52 -8.53 -9.34 2.66
N PHE A 53 -8.18 -10.38 1.88
CA PHE A 53 -6.89 -10.45 1.19
C PHE A 53 -6.77 -9.43 0.05
N CYS A 54 -5.82 -8.49 0.19
CA CYS A 54 -5.61 -7.38 -0.76
C CYS A 54 -4.44 -7.59 -1.75
N GLY A 55 -3.82 -8.77 -1.75
CA GLY A 55 -2.62 -9.07 -2.55
C GLY A 55 -1.31 -8.66 -1.89
N LEU A 56 -0.21 -9.26 -2.36
CA LEU A 56 1.15 -9.04 -1.81
C LEU A 56 2.04 -8.22 -2.76
N GLU A 57 1.65 -8.10 -4.03
CA GLU A 57 2.44 -7.39 -5.03
C GLU A 57 2.41 -5.88 -4.74
N PRO A 58 3.58 -5.24 -4.60
CA PRO A 58 3.65 -3.81 -4.34
C PRO A 58 3.19 -3.00 -5.54
N THR A 59 3.01 -1.69 -5.37
CA THR A 59 2.79 -0.79 -6.49
C THR A 59 4.05 -0.63 -7.35
N THR A 60 3.85 -0.48 -8.65
CA THR A 60 4.85 0.10 -9.54
C THR A 60 5.06 1.56 -9.17
N VAL A 61 6.33 1.97 -9.08
CA VAL A 61 6.72 3.35 -8.73
C VAL A 61 7.50 3.91 -9.90
N VAL A 62 7.09 5.10 -10.35
CA VAL A 62 7.69 5.83 -11.47
C VAL A 62 8.14 7.19 -10.95
N ASP A 63 9.40 7.54 -11.18
CA ASP A 63 9.92 8.87 -10.97
C ASP A 63 9.55 9.76 -12.17
N MET A 64 8.71 10.75 -11.89
CA MET A 64 8.21 11.71 -12.88
C MET A 64 9.06 12.99 -12.95
N ILE A 65 10.12 13.12 -12.14
CA ILE A 65 11.06 14.26 -12.17
C ILE A 65 12.09 14.06 -13.29
N ALA A 66 12.49 12.80 -13.54
CA ALA A 66 13.37 12.45 -14.65
C ALA A 66 12.70 12.68 -16.01
N ASP A 67 13.50 13.05 -17.02
CA ASP A 67 13.07 13.18 -18.41
C ASP A 67 13.99 12.31 -19.31
N PRO A 68 13.50 11.18 -19.84
CA PRO A 68 12.14 10.64 -19.71
C PRO A 68 11.86 10.10 -18.28
N PRO A 69 10.57 9.92 -17.89
CA PRO A 69 10.20 9.31 -16.62
C PRO A 69 10.85 7.93 -16.42
N GLN A 70 11.26 7.62 -15.20
CA GLN A 70 12.00 6.38 -14.90
C GLN A 70 11.23 5.45 -13.97
N VAL A 71 11.17 4.16 -14.31
CA VAL A 71 10.60 3.14 -13.43
C VAL A 71 11.60 2.80 -12.32
N VAL A 72 11.31 3.22 -11.09
CA VAL A 72 12.19 2.97 -9.93
C VAL A 72 11.86 1.67 -9.21
N ARG A 73 10.63 1.16 -9.37
CA ARG A 73 10.22 -0.17 -8.90
C ARG A 73 9.11 -0.73 -9.80
N VAL A 74 9.27 -1.96 -10.25
CA VAL A 74 8.21 -2.71 -10.92
C VAL A 74 7.38 -3.47 -9.87
N GLY A 75 6.06 -3.34 -9.95
CA GLY A 75 5.10 -4.03 -9.11
C GLY A 75 3.86 -4.40 -9.92
N LYS A 76 2.67 -4.38 -9.29
CA LYS A 76 1.40 -4.81 -9.89
C LYS A 76 0.93 -3.97 -11.09
N GLY A 77 1.38 -2.71 -11.18
CA GLY A 77 0.97 -1.81 -12.27
C GLY A 77 1.82 -2.02 -13.52
N ASP A 78 1.21 -2.13 -14.70
CA ASP A 78 1.94 -2.28 -15.96
C ASP A 78 2.83 -1.04 -16.25
N PRO A 79 4.17 -1.20 -16.28
CA PRO A 79 5.09 -0.12 -16.55
C PRO A 79 5.34 0.12 -18.05
N SER A 80 4.73 -0.65 -18.95
CA SER A 80 5.06 -0.67 -20.40
C SER A 80 5.06 0.72 -21.05
N GLN A 81 4.15 1.61 -20.63
CA GLN A 81 4.06 2.99 -21.10
C GLN A 81 5.25 3.90 -20.71
N PHE A 82 6.09 3.46 -19.76
CA PHE A 82 7.26 4.18 -19.25
C PHE A 82 8.58 3.45 -19.54
N ALA A 83 8.53 2.32 -20.26
CA ALA A 83 9.72 1.59 -20.68
C ALA A 83 10.24 2.21 -22.00
N GLY A 84 11.03 3.28 -21.89
CA GLY A 84 11.68 3.99 -23.00
C GLY A 84 13.14 4.28 -22.70
#